data_AF-A0A318V9I4-F1
#
_entry.id   AF-A0A318V9I4-F1
#
_cell.length_a   1.000
_cell.length_b   1.000
_cell.length_c   1.000
_cell.angle_alpha   90.00
_cell.angle_beta   90.00
_cell.angle_gamma   90.00
#
_symmetry.space_group_name_H-M   'P 1'
#
loop_
_entity.id
_entity.type
_entity.pdbx_description
1 polymer ?
#
loop_
_entity_poly.entity_id
_entity_poly.type
_entity_poly.pdbx_seq_one_letter_code
_entity_poly.pdbx_strand_id
1 'polypeptide(L)'
;MLIHDSADELGPIRVFDDGQYRILSFAEGDEQSRIRLSTPHVLQHEYTQAMMLPLLFCEPKRVCILGLGGGTLLNALHHTVPAIHLTAVDHPVQAILKHLREVRTD
;
A
#
# COMPACT_ATOMS: atom_id res chain seq x y z
N MET A 1 11.19 11.62 -9.00
CA MET A 1 12.48 11.69 -8.29
C MET A 1 12.56 10.55 -7.28
N LEU A 2 13.71 9.93 -7.12
CA LEU A 2 13.96 8.98 -6.02
C LEU A 2 14.03 9.77 -4.70
N ILE A 3 13.14 9.46 -3.75
CA ILE A 3 13.05 10.16 -2.45
C ILE A 3 13.47 9.29 -1.27
N HIS A 4 13.51 7.96 -1.46
CA HIS A 4 14.02 7.01 -0.48
C HIS A 4 14.72 5.86 -1.19
N ASP A 5 15.89 5.46 -0.68
CA ASP A 5 16.66 4.32 -1.20
C ASP A 5 17.26 3.55 -0.03
N SER A 6 17.00 2.26 0.01
CA SER A 6 17.48 1.32 1.02
C SER A 6 17.53 -0.08 0.44
N ALA A 7 18.03 -1.04 1.19
CA ALA A 7 18.02 -2.44 0.78
C ALA A 7 17.95 -3.35 2.02
N ASP A 8 17.48 -4.57 1.82
CA ASP A 8 17.55 -5.66 2.78
C ASP A 8 18.12 -6.93 2.11
N GLU A 9 17.94 -8.09 2.76
CA GLU A 9 18.41 -9.38 2.25
C GLU A 9 17.71 -9.83 0.96
N LEU A 10 16.54 -9.26 0.63
CA LEU A 10 15.73 -9.60 -0.53
C LEU A 10 15.98 -8.68 -1.72
N GLY A 11 16.48 -7.47 -1.49
CA GLY A 11 16.85 -6.55 -2.56
C GLY A 11 16.72 -5.08 -2.19
N PRO A 12 16.75 -4.19 -3.21
CA PRO A 12 16.54 -2.77 -3.00
C PRO A 12 15.08 -2.47 -2.62
N ILE A 13 14.88 -1.39 -1.88
CA ILE A 13 13.58 -0.84 -1.53
C ILE A 13 13.64 0.65 -1.81
N ARG A 14 12.95 1.05 -2.88
CA ARG A 14 13.00 2.41 -3.41
C ARG A 14 11.63 3.05 -3.41
N VAL A 15 11.60 4.34 -3.07
CA VAL A 15 10.39 5.15 -3.20
C VAL A 15 10.65 6.29 -4.17
N PHE A 16 9.83 6.35 -5.21
CA PHE A 16 9.85 7.41 -6.20
C PHE A 16 8.64 8.33 -6.02
N ASP A 17 8.85 9.62 -6.23
CA ASP A 17 7.80 10.64 -6.17
C ASP A 17 7.89 11.58 -7.38
N ASP A 18 6.80 11.72 -8.13
CA ASP A 18 6.73 12.62 -9.30
C ASP A 18 5.85 13.87 -9.07
N GLY A 19 5.44 14.12 -7.83
CA GLY A 19 4.52 15.18 -7.41
C GLY A 19 3.04 14.85 -7.58
N GLN A 20 2.69 13.83 -8.34
CA GLN A 20 1.31 13.32 -8.47
C GLN A 20 1.14 11.95 -7.83
N TYR A 21 2.19 11.12 -7.94
CA TYR A 21 2.23 9.74 -7.52
C TYR A 21 3.44 9.45 -6.67
N ARG A 22 3.25 8.51 -5.75
CA ARG A 22 4.32 7.86 -5.02
C ARG A 22 4.34 6.37 -5.32
N ILE A 23 5.50 5.85 -5.67
CA ILE A 23 5.71 4.49 -6.14
C ILE A 23 6.70 3.79 -5.22
N LEU A 24 6.33 2.62 -4.71
CA LEU A 24 7.22 1.67 -4.06
C LEU A 24 7.71 0.65 -5.07
N SER A 25 9.00 0.35 -5.06
CA SER A 25 9.65 -0.57 -5.99
C SER A 25 10.67 -1.44 -5.26
N PHE A 26 10.67 -2.75 -5.53
CA PHE A 26 11.64 -3.70 -4.96
C PHE A 26 12.70 -4.17 -5.96
N ALA A 27 12.57 -3.80 -7.24
CA ALA A 27 13.49 -4.16 -8.30
C ALA A 27 13.54 -3.08 -9.38
N GLU A 28 14.58 -3.09 -10.20
CA GLU A 28 14.64 -2.17 -11.33
C GLU A 28 13.49 -2.44 -12.32
N GLY A 29 12.73 -1.40 -12.64
CA GLY A 29 11.57 -1.49 -13.54
C GLY A 29 10.29 -2.05 -12.92
N ASP A 30 10.30 -2.41 -11.63
CA ASP A 30 9.10 -2.83 -10.89
C ASP A 30 8.33 -1.63 -10.30
N GLU A 31 7.00 -1.71 -10.34
CA GLU A 31 6.06 -0.82 -9.65
C GLU A 31 5.21 -1.69 -8.71
N GLN A 32 5.77 -2.02 -7.55
CA GLN A 32 5.11 -2.89 -6.57
C GLN A 32 3.78 -2.30 -6.11
N SER A 33 3.78 -0.99 -5.82
CA SER A 33 2.56 -0.24 -5.55
C SER A 33 2.69 1.22 -5.95
N ARG A 34 1.55 1.81 -6.31
CA ARG A 34 1.41 3.21 -6.68
C ARG A 34 0.25 3.87 -5.95
N ILE A 35 0.51 5.04 -5.40
CA ILE A 35 -0.45 5.89 -4.69
C ILE A 35 -0.57 7.21 -5.43
N ARG A 36 -1.78 7.65 -5.76
CA ARG A 36 -2.03 9.05 -6.17
C ARG A 36 -2.09 9.90 -4.91
N LEU A 37 -1.23 10.91 -4.81
CA LEU A 37 -1.09 11.73 -3.60
C LEU A 37 -2.38 12.47 -3.23
N SER A 38 -3.14 12.93 -4.22
CA SER A 38 -4.41 13.64 -3.98
C SER A 38 -5.57 12.74 -3.55
N THR A 39 -5.52 11.44 -3.87
CA THR A 39 -6.59 10.48 -3.52
C THR A 39 -5.98 9.12 -3.14
N PRO A 40 -5.30 9.04 -1.98
CA PRO A 40 -4.47 7.88 -1.63
C PRO A 40 -5.26 6.60 -1.34
N HIS A 41 -6.58 6.70 -1.13
CA HIS A 41 -7.48 5.57 -0.95
C HIS A 41 -7.96 4.96 -2.28
N VAL A 42 -7.71 5.63 -3.41
CA VAL A 42 -8.09 5.13 -4.74
C VAL A 42 -6.97 4.25 -5.29
N LEU A 43 -7.29 2.97 -5.47
CA LEU A 43 -6.38 1.97 -6.00
C LEU A 43 -6.03 2.25 -7.47
N GLN A 44 -4.74 2.22 -7.80
CA GLN A 44 -4.24 2.51 -9.15
C GLN A 44 -4.06 1.27 -10.03
N HIS A 45 -3.85 0.09 -9.43
CA HIS A 45 -3.68 -1.15 -10.18
C HIS A 45 -4.98 -1.95 -10.27
N GLU A 46 -5.29 -2.46 -11.45
CA GLU A 46 -6.49 -3.26 -11.72
C GLU A 46 -6.58 -4.50 -10.81
N TYR A 47 -5.45 -5.17 -10.54
CA TYR A 47 -5.45 -6.34 -9.67
C TYR A 47 -5.88 -5.99 -8.23
N THR A 48 -5.44 -4.84 -7.70
CA THR A 48 -5.88 -4.38 -6.37
C THR A 48 -7.33 -3.94 -6.37
N GLN A 49 -7.83 -3.35 -7.46
CA GLN A 49 -9.26 -3.02 -7.61
C GLN A 49 -10.11 -4.30 -7.64
N ALA A 50 -9.65 -5.35 -8.34
CA ALA A 50 -10.31 -6.65 -8.37
C ALA A 50 -10.39 -7.30 -6.98
N MET A 51 -9.38 -7.08 -6.12
CA MET A 51 -9.40 -7.55 -4.72
C MET A 51 -10.52 -6.92 -3.87
N MET A 52 -11.15 -5.82 -4.32
CA MET A 52 -12.30 -5.20 -3.64
C MET A 52 -13.64 -5.81 -4.03
N LEU A 53 -13.70 -6.62 -5.11
CA LEU A 53 -14.95 -7.23 -5.60
C LEU A 53 -15.77 -8.02 -4.57
N PRO A 54 -15.16 -8.72 -3.58
CA PRO A 54 -15.94 -9.40 -2.54
C PRO A 54 -16.90 -8.49 -1.77
N LEU A 55 -16.63 -7.18 -1.69
CA LEU A 55 -17.50 -6.21 -1.03
C LEU A 55 -18.87 -6.04 -1.71
N LEU A 56 -19.02 -6.50 -2.96
CA LEU A 56 -20.32 -6.54 -3.64
C LEU A 56 -21.29 -7.56 -3.01
N PHE A 57 -20.76 -8.51 -2.23
CA PHE A 57 -21.52 -9.64 -1.70
C PHE A 57 -21.57 -9.66 -0.16
N CYS A 58 -20.71 -8.89 0.52
CA CYS A 58 -20.69 -8.82 1.97
C CYS A 58 -20.12 -7.50 2.51
N GLU A 59 -20.49 -7.18 3.75
CA GLU A 59 -19.90 -6.10 4.53
C GLU A 59 -19.01 -6.70 5.64
N PRO A 60 -17.70 -6.87 5.39
CA PRO A 60 -16.83 -7.55 6.33
C PRO A 60 -16.53 -6.68 7.55
N LYS A 61 -16.66 -7.26 8.75
CA LYS A 61 -16.22 -6.63 10.00
C LYS A 61 -14.72 -6.77 10.24
N ARG A 62 -14.09 -7.76 9.62
CA ARG A 62 -12.66 -8.11 9.79
C ARG A 62 -12.07 -8.56 8.47
N VAL A 63 -10.90 -8.05 8.12
CA VAL A 63 -10.11 -8.50 6.97
C VAL A 63 -8.67 -8.73 7.39
N CYS A 64 -8.09 -9.84 6.93
CA CYS A 64 -6.67 -10.13 7.04
C CYS A 64 -6.03 -9.91 5.67
N ILE A 65 -5.00 -9.08 5.62
CA ILE A 65 -4.21 -8.77 4.44
C ILE A 65 -2.86 -9.49 4.59
N LEU A 66 -2.52 -10.33 3.62
CA LEU A 66 -1.24 -11.02 3.55
C LEU A 66 -0.36 -10.27 2.54
N GLY A 67 0.70 -9.63 3.05
CA GLY A 67 1.51 -8.67 2.30
C GLY A 67 0.91 -7.26 2.38
N LEU A 68 1.62 -6.33 3.02
CA LEU A 68 1.21 -4.94 3.14
C LEU A 68 1.59 -4.15 1.90
N GLY A 69 2.76 -4.44 1.31
CA GLY A 69 3.28 -3.67 0.19
C GLY A 69 3.39 -2.18 0.54
N GLY A 70 2.94 -1.29 -0.36
CA GLY A 70 2.80 0.14 -0.05
C GLY A 70 1.56 0.52 0.76
N GLY A 71 0.78 -0.43 1.28
CA GLY A 71 -0.41 -0.17 2.09
C GLY A 71 -1.63 0.33 1.32
N THR A 72 -1.63 0.27 -0.01
CA THR A 72 -2.72 0.76 -0.88
C THR A 72 -4.05 0.06 -0.60
N LEU A 73 -4.07 -1.27 -0.57
CA LEU A 73 -5.27 -2.07 -0.31
C LEU A 73 -5.81 -1.84 1.12
N LEU A 74 -4.91 -1.76 2.10
CA LEU A 74 -5.28 -1.44 3.48
C LEU A 74 -5.98 -0.09 3.56
N ASN A 75 -5.42 0.94 2.93
CA ASN A 75 -5.99 2.28 2.93
C ASN A 75 -7.35 2.32 2.21
N ALA A 76 -7.47 1.64 1.07
CA ALA A 76 -8.72 1.54 0.32
C ALA A 76 -9.83 0.85 1.15
N LEU A 77 -9.52 -0.28 1.79
CA LEU A 77 -10.47 -0.99 2.67
C LEU A 77 -10.89 -0.15 3.87
N HIS A 78 -9.93 0.50 4.54
CA HIS A 78 -10.20 1.37 5.68
C HIS A 78 -11.11 2.55 5.31
N HIS A 79 -10.92 3.12 4.11
CA HIS A 79 -11.77 4.20 3.61
C HIS A 79 -13.17 3.71 3.18
N THR A 80 -13.25 2.53 2.56
CA THR A 80 -14.48 2.01 1.93
C THR A 80 -15.44 1.41 2.95
N VAL A 81 -14.94 0.74 3.99
CA VAL A 81 -15.77 -0.02 4.94
C VAL A 81 -15.65 0.61 6.34
N PRO A 82 -16.68 1.36 6.79
CA PRO A 82 -16.64 1.99 8.11
C PRO A 82 -16.45 0.98 9.24
N ALA A 83 -15.59 1.32 10.21
CA ALA A 83 -15.31 0.50 11.40
C ALA A 83 -14.78 -0.93 11.14
N ILE A 84 -14.23 -1.19 9.96
CA ILE A 84 -13.58 -2.47 9.64
C ILE A 84 -12.32 -2.67 10.49
N HIS A 85 -12.13 -3.89 10.99
CA HIS A 85 -10.89 -4.28 11.65
C HIS A 85 -9.93 -4.92 10.65
N LEU A 86 -8.77 -4.28 10.43
CA LEU A 86 -7.76 -4.74 9.49
C LEU A 86 -6.55 -5.30 10.22
N THR A 87 -6.16 -6.53 9.85
CA THR A 87 -4.89 -7.12 10.23
C THR A 87 -4.03 -7.22 8.98
N ALA A 88 -2.83 -6.64 9.00
CA ALA A 88 -1.85 -6.86 7.94
C ALA A 88 -0.69 -7.69 8.49
N VAL A 89 -0.34 -8.75 7.78
CA VAL A 89 0.81 -9.59 8.06
C VAL A 89 1.76 -9.45 6.90
N ASP A 90 2.99 -9.01 7.17
CA ASP A 90 4.03 -8.89 6.16
C ASP A 90 5.32 -9.53 6.66
N HIS A 91 6.20 -9.88 5.73
CA HIS A 91 7.57 -10.26 6.04
C HIS A 91 8.32 -9.04 6.60
N PRO A 92 9.28 -9.19 7.55
CA PRO A 92 9.98 -8.08 8.17
C PRO A 92 10.90 -7.33 7.19
N VAL A 93 10.31 -6.49 6.34
CA VAL A 93 10.97 -5.50 5.50
C VAL A 93 10.87 -4.16 6.22
N GLN A 94 11.97 -3.70 6.83
CA GLN A 94 11.98 -2.55 7.75
C GLN A 94 11.54 -1.22 7.11
N ALA A 95 11.65 -1.07 5.79
CA ALA A 95 11.30 0.16 5.09
C ALA A 95 9.78 0.41 5.01
N ILE A 96 8.97 -0.65 4.87
CA ILE A 96 7.52 -0.57 4.69
C ILE A 96 6.85 0.09 5.92
N LEU A 97 7.32 -0.25 7.12
CA LEU A 97 6.72 0.22 8.38
C LEU A 97 7.03 1.68 8.72
N LYS A 98 8.11 2.26 8.19
CA LYS A 98 8.47 3.66 8.45
C LYS A 98 7.59 4.62 7.65
N HIS A 99 7.36 4.33 6.36
CA HIS A 99 6.60 5.24 5.50
C HIS A 99 5.12 5.35 5.90
N LEU A 100 4.53 4.29 6.44
CA LEU A 100 3.15 4.32 6.96
C LEU A 100 2.98 5.16 8.23
N ARG A 101 4.05 5.41 9.01
CA ARG A 101 3.97 6.29 10.18
C ARG A 101 3.94 7.77 9.77
N GLU A 102 4.59 8.12 8.68
CA GLU A 102 4.65 9.50 8.16
C GLU A 102 3.32 9.92 7.52
N VAL A 103 2.54 8.99 6.95
CA VAL A 103 1.19 9.26 6.42
C VAL A 103 0.14 9.39 7.54
N ARG A 104 0.47 8.99 8.78
CA ARG A 104 -0.43 9.04 9.95
C ARG A 104 -0.32 10.34 10.76
N THR A 105 0.52 11.28 10.33
CA THR A 105 0.64 12.62 10.90
C THR A 105 0.19 13.63 9.86
N ASP A 106 -1.12 13.79 9.72
CA ASP A 106 -1.85 15.01 9.32
C ASP A 106 -3.36 14.77 9.50
#